data_AF-A0A532T4E6-F1
#
_entry.id   AF-A0A532T4E6-F1
#
_cell.length_a   1.000
_cell.length_b   1.000
_cell.length_c   1.000
_cell.angle_alpha   90.00
_cell.angle_beta   90.00
_cell.angle_gamma   90.00
#
_symmetry.space_group_name_H-M   'P 1'
#
loop_
_entity.id
_entity.type
_entity.pdbx_description
1 polymer ?
#
loop_
_entity_poly.entity_id
_entity_poly.type
_entity_poly.pdbx_seq_one_letter_code
_entity_poly.pdbx_strand_id
1 'polypeptide(L)'
;MPLFKKKEEKVPPQPGQPGNIQPPGELAPPEGMPSNTPTDAVLNLRQQGLTNNQIIQELQRQGYNSQQIFDALNINEPTNAPAGPIPGQPEQAGPPQGMPPPVQAPEGMAPEGMPAEEPSMDFDVNKEKIEEMAEAIIDEKWEELVKSINKIIEWKEKMEATIHKIEQEIKDIKDNFNQIHDSLIGKIHEYDKNILNVGTEIKAMEKVFEKVLPSFTENVSELNRMVKGKRSTVPKK
;
A
#
# COMPACT_ATOMS: atom_id res chain seq x y z
N MET A 1 -9.03 15.40 -72.81
CA MET A 1 -7.64 15.54 -72.29
C MET A 1 -7.33 17.03 -72.16
N PRO A 2 -6.64 17.55 -71.12
CA PRO A 2 -6.24 17.02 -69.82
C PRO A 2 -6.88 17.75 -68.61
N LEU A 3 -6.67 17.16 -67.43
CA LEU A 3 -7.13 17.55 -66.11
C LEU A 3 -6.32 18.71 -65.50
N PHE A 4 -6.99 19.65 -64.84
CA PHE A 4 -6.37 20.57 -63.87
C PHE A 4 -6.94 20.26 -62.47
N LYS A 5 -6.09 19.69 -61.61
CA LYS A 5 -6.32 19.61 -60.16
C LYS A 5 -5.97 20.96 -59.53
N LYS A 6 -6.93 21.62 -58.88
CA LYS A 6 -6.67 22.78 -58.00
C LYS A 6 -7.00 22.37 -56.56
N LYS A 7 -6.02 22.54 -55.69
CA LYS A 7 -6.01 22.32 -54.24
C LYS A 7 -7.25 22.89 -53.55
N GLU A 8 -7.91 22.09 -52.72
CA GLU A 8 -8.80 22.57 -51.66
C GLU A 8 -7.98 22.97 -50.44
N GLU A 9 -8.23 24.19 -49.99
CA GLU A 9 -7.66 24.82 -48.81
C GLU A 9 -8.66 24.70 -47.66
N LYS A 10 -8.11 24.34 -46.49
CA LYS A 10 -8.81 23.91 -45.29
C LYS A 10 -9.34 25.14 -44.52
N VAL A 11 -10.66 25.29 -44.39
CA VAL A 11 -11.28 26.29 -43.51
C VAL A 11 -11.67 25.64 -42.18
N PRO A 12 -11.23 26.17 -41.01
CA PRO A 12 -11.65 25.67 -39.71
C PRO A 12 -13.05 26.19 -39.35
N PRO A 13 -13.94 25.35 -38.77
CA PRO A 13 -15.22 25.84 -38.26
C PRO A 13 -15.03 26.63 -36.95
N GLN A 14 -15.64 27.82 -36.92
CA GLN A 14 -15.80 28.67 -35.73
C GLN A 14 -16.81 28.09 -34.72
N PRO A 15 -16.70 28.47 -33.44
CA PRO A 15 -17.47 27.90 -32.34
C PRO A 15 -18.94 28.33 -32.35
N GLY A 16 -19.83 27.34 -32.39
CA GLY A 16 -21.28 27.51 -32.24
C GLY A 16 -21.69 27.83 -30.80
N GLN A 17 -22.75 28.62 -30.71
CA GLN A 17 -23.42 29.17 -29.54
C GLN A 17 -23.92 28.12 -28.52
N PRO A 18 -24.15 28.53 -27.25
CA PRO A 18 -24.67 27.67 -26.20
C PRO A 18 -26.16 27.32 -26.45
N GLY A 19 -26.39 26.07 -26.86
CA GLY A 19 -27.71 25.47 -26.95
C GLY A 19 -28.23 25.09 -25.56
N ASN A 20 -29.42 25.61 -25.27
CA ASN A 20 -30.29 25.27 -24.14
C ASN A 20 -30.53 23.75 -24.07
N ILE A 21 -30.09 23.08 -22.99
CA ILE A 21 -30.35 21.66 -22.76
C ILE A 21 -31.25 21.51 -21.54
N GLN A 22 -32.45 20.99 -21.78
CA GLN A 22 -33.40 20.50 -20.80
C GLN A 22 -32.77 19.45 -19.87
N PRO A 23 -33.23 19.33 -18.61
CA PRO A 23 -32.79 18.26 -17.71
C PRO A 23 -33.25 16.90 -18.27
N PRO A 24 -32.33 15.97 -18.58
CA PRO A 24 -32.72 14.62 -18.95
C PRO A 24 -33.15 13.86 -17.71
N GLY A 25 -34.25 13.12 -17.89
CA GLY A 25 -34.93 12.37 -16.85
C GLY A 25 -34.07 11.36 -16.12
N GLU A 26 -34.57 11.08 -14.93
CA GLU A 26 -34.27 9.97 -14.03
C GLU A 26 -33.89 8.69 -14.80
N LEU A 27 -32.58 8.44 -14.88
CA LEU A 27 -32.04 7.14 -15.25
C LEU A 27 -32.08 6.26 -14.01
N ALA A 28 -32.86 5.17 -14.11
CA ALA A 28 -32.83 4.09 -13.15
C ALA A 28 -31.37 3.64 -12.89
N PRO A 29 -30.98 3.41 -11.62
CA PRO A 29 -29.62 2.98 -11.31
C PRO A 29 -29.35 1.59 -11.91
N PRO A 30 -28.15 1.36 -12.48
CA PRO A 30 -27.76 0.06 -13.00
C PRO A 30 -27.65 -0.97 -11.87
N GLU A 31 -28.47 -2.01 -11.95
CA GLU A 31 -28.32 -3.24 -11.18
C GLU A 31 -26.97 -3.89 -11.53
N GLY A 32 -26.10 -4.09 -10.53
CA GLY A 32 -24.94 -4.97 -10.68
C GLY A 32 -23.60 -4.52 -10.09
N MET A 33 -23.52 -3.46 -9.28
CA MET A 33 -22.33 -3.30 -8.42
C MET A 33 -22.51 -4.17 -7.17
N PRO A 34 -21.57 -5.09 -6.85
CA PRO A 34 -21.59 -5.77 -5.56
C PRO A 34 -21.60 -4.67 -4.49
N SER A 35 -22.60 -4.71 -3.63
CA SER A 35 -22.73 -3.84 -2.48
C SER A 35 -21.57 -4.11 -1.53
N ASN A 36 -20.38 -3.58 -1.84
CA ASN A 36 -19.26 -3.51 -0.91
C ASN A 36 -19.61 -2.41 0.10
N THR A 37 -20.53 -2.74 1.00
CA THR A 37 -20.75 -1.91 2.17
C THR A 37 -19.41 -1.81 2.91
N PRO A 38 -19.08 -0.65 3.52
CA PRO A 38 -17.85 -0.51 4.29
C PRO A 38 -17.68 -1.64 5.32
N THR A 39 -18.80 -2.13 5.85
CA THR A 39 -18.95 -3.29 6.73
C THR A 39 -18.41 -4.58 6.11
N ASP A 40 -18.79 -4.92 4.88
CA ASP A 40 -18.32 -6.13 4.20
C ASP A 40 -16.83 -6.06 3.85
N ALA A 41 -16.34 -4.87 3.49
CA ALA A 41 -14.94 -4.65 3.18
C ALA A 41 -14.05 -4.78 4.44
N VAL A 42 -14.49 -4.22 5.58
CA VAL A 42 -13.85 -4.42 6.88
C VAL A 42 -13.79 -5.91 7.23
N LEU A 43 -14.89 -6.64 7.06
CA LEU A 43 -14.96 -8.06 7.39
C LEU A 43 -13.99 -8.90 6.55
N ASN A 44 -13.89 -8.63 5.25
CA ASN A 44 -12.96 -9.32 4.36
C ASN A 44 -11.50 -9.04 4.73
N LEU A 45 -11.14 -7.76 4.94
CA LEU A 45 -9.78 -7.38 5.34
C LEU A 45 -9.40 -7.96 6.71
N ARG A 46 -10.37 -8.07 7.63
CA ARG A 46 -10.17 -8.71 8.93
C ARG A 46 -9.94 -10.22 8.82
N GLN A 47 -10.65 -10.92 7.92
CA GLN A 47 -10.41 -12.33 7.63
C GLN A 47 -9.00 -12.58 7.06
N GLN A 48 -8.43 -11.58 6.39
CA GLN A 48 -7.03 -11.61 5.92
C GLN A 48 -6.00 -11.35 7.04
N GLY A 49 -6.44 -11.10 8.28
CA GLY A 49 -5.56 -10.88 9.43
C GLY A 49 -4.99 -9.46 9.52
N LEU A 50 -5.55 -8.50 8.78
CA LEU A 50 -5.14 -7.09 8.86
C LEU A 50 -5.58 -6.47 10.18
N THR A 51 -4.75 -5.58 10.72
CA THR A 51 -5.07 -4.81 11.93
C THR A 51 -6.01 -3.64 11.62
N ASN A 52 -6.79 -3.17 12.60
CA ASN A 52 -7.75 -2.08 12.42
C ASN A 52 -7.12 -0.82 11.79
N ASN A 53 -5.88 -0.46 12.16
CA ASN A 53 -5.16 0.67 11.55
C ASN A 53 -4.85 0.45 10.06
N GLN A 54 -4.50 -0.78 9.67
CA GLN A 54 -4.24 -1.12 8.27
C GLN A 54 -5.54 -1.16 7.45
N ILE A 55 -6.62 -1.64 8.07
CA ILE A 55 -7.96 -1.64 7.46
C ILE A 55 -8.42 -0.21 7.17
N ILE A 56 -8.20 0.73 8.11
CA ILE A 56 -8.53 2.15 7.93
C ILE A 56 -7.79 2.74 6.73
N GLN A 57 -6.47 2.50 6.62
CA GLN A 57 -5.66 3.02 5.50
C GLN A 57 -6.12 2.45 4.16
N GLU A 58 -6.44 1.16 4.11
CA GLU A 58 -6.88 0.48 2.89
C GLU A 58 -8.28 0.94 2.46
N LEU A 59 -9.20 1.18 3.41
CA LEU A 59 -10.54 1.71 3.12
C LEU A 59 -10.52 3.18 2.72
N GLN A 60 -9.64 3.99 3.32
CA GLN A 60 -9.42 5.37 2.88
C GLN A 60 -8.87 5.41 1.45
N ARG A 61 -7.98 4.49 1.08
CA ARG A 61 -7.46 4.33 -0.29
C ARG A 61 -8.56 3.94 -1.28
N GLN A 62 -9.55 3.18 -0.83
CA GLN A 62 -10.74 2.80 -1.60
C GLN A 62 -11.81 3.91 -1.65
N GLY A 63 -11.57 5.06 -0.99
CA GLY A 63 -12.41 6.25 -1.07
C GLY A 63 -13.54 6.30 -0.04
N TYR A 64 -13.54 5.41 0.95
CA TYR A 64 -14.53 5.44 2.03
C TYR A 64 -14.25 6.60 3.00
N ASN A 65 -15.33 7.23 3.49
CA ASN A 65 -15.22 8.31 4.46
C ASN A 65 -14.86 7.74 5.85
N SER A 66 -14.00 8.44 6.60
CA SER A 66 -13.59 8.06 7.96
C SER A 66 -14.77 7.66 8.86
N GLN A 67 -15.89 8.38 8.82
CA GLN A 67 -17.05 8.10 9.67
C GLN A 67 -17.73 6.76 9.33
N GLN A 68 -17.78 6.42 8.04
CA GLN A 68 -18.30 5.13 7.57
C GLN A 68 -17.37 3.97 7.94
N ILE A 69 -16.06 4.23 7.94
CA ILE A 69 -15.04 3.24 8.33
C ILE A 69 -15.14 2.94 9.82
N PHE A 70 -15.27 3.96 10.67
CA PHE A 70 -15.39 3.79 12.12
C PHE A 70 -16.68 3.06 12.53
N ASP A 71 -17.81 3.41 11.90
CA ASP A 71 -19.08 2.73 12.15
C ASP A 71 -19.01 1.24 11.77
N ALA A 72 -18.45 0.93 10.60
CA ALA A 72 -18.24 -0.44 10.13
C ALA A 72 -17.26 -1.27 10.98
N LEU A 73 -16.24 -0.64 11.57
CA LEU A 73 -15.30 -1.29 12.48
C LEU A 73 -15.96 -1.63 13.83
N ASN A 74 -16.80 -0.74 14.34
CA ASN A 74 -17.47 -0.90 15.62
C ASN A 74 -18.60 -1.96 15.56
N ILE A 75 -19.31 -2.06 14.44
CA ILE A 75 -20.40 -3.03 14.25
C ILE A 75 -19.88 -4.48 14.21
N ASN A 76 -18.66 -4.70 13.72
CA ASN A 76 -18.12 -6.03 13.49
C ASN A 76 -17.09 -6.49 14.53
N GLU A 77 -16.92 -5.79 15.65
CA GLU A 77 -16.17 -6.35 16.78
C GLU A 77 -16.99 -7.46 17.44
N PRO A 78 -16.58 -8.74 17.32
CA PRO A 78 -17.18 -9.76 18.16
C PRO A 78 -16.80 -9.43 19.60
N THR A 79 -17.81 -9.17 20.43
CA THR A 79 -17.77 -8.98 21.89
C THR A 79 -17.32 -10.24 22.65
N ASN A 80 -16.42 -11.03 22.07
CA ASN A 80 -15.99 -12.32 22.58
C ASN A 80 -14.47 -12.44 22.68
N ALA A 81 -13.86 -11.49 23.38
CA ALA A 81 -12.53 -11.65 23.98
C ALA A 81 -12.61 -11.20 25.46
N PRO A 82 -12.18 -12.04 26.42
CA PRO A 82 -12.14 -11.64 27.82
C PRO A 82 -11.14 -10.48 27.97
N ALA A 83 -11.65 -9.37 28.50
CA ALA A 83 -10.92 -8.14 28.76
C ALA A 83 -9.73 -8.40 29.69
N GLY A 84 -8.53 -8.47 29.11
CA GLY A 84 -7.31 -8.04 29.78
C GLY A 84 -7.21 -6.52 29.67
N PRO A 85 -6.93 -5.78 30.76
CA PRO A 85 -6.84 -4.33 30.71
C PRO A 85 -5.60 -3.93 29.90
N ILE A 86 -5.82 -3.25 28.76
CA ILE A 86 -4.77 -2.55 28.02
C ILE A 86 -4.71 -1.11 28.58
N PRO A 87 -3.60 -0.70 29.19
CA PRO A 87 -3.45 0.67 29.68
C PRO A 87 -3.13 1.61 28.52
N GLY A 88 -3.91 2.68 28.38
CA GLY A 88 -3.52 3.87 27.63
C GLY A 88 -4.24 4.06 26.30
N GLN A 89 -5.48 4.52 26.36
CA GLN A 89 -6.03 5.38 25.31
C GLN A 89 -6.89 6.48 25.95
N PRO A 90 -6.66 7.77 25.65
CA PRO A 90 -7.46 8.85 26.21
C PRO A 90 -8.87 8.86 25.59
N GLU A 91 -9.86 8.61 26.43
CA GLU A 91 -11.29 8.79 26.15
C GLU A 91 -11.56 10.26 25.83
N GLN A 92 -11.97 10.51 24.58
CA GLN A 92 -12.42 11.83 24.13
C GLN A 92 -13.86 12.02 24.59
N ALA A 93 -14.03 12.79 25.67
CA ALA A 93 -15.31 13.11 26.28
C ALA A 93 -16.23 13.90 25.33
N GLY A 94 -17.34 13.28 24.92
CA GLY A 94 -18.48 13.99 24.34
C GLY A 94 -19.33 14.68 25.43
N PRO A 95 -19.99 15.81 25.14
CA PRO A 95 -20.78 16.54 26.12
C PRO A 95 -22.09 15.82 26.47
N PRO A 96 -22.46 15.68 27.76
CA PRO A 96 -23.75 15.13 28.15
C PRO A 96 -24.86 16.19 28.04
N GLN A 97 -25.79 15.99 27.10
CA GLN A 97 -27.12 16.59 27.16
C GLN A 97 -27.96 15.80 28.17
N GLY A 98 -28.26 16.42 29.30
CA GLY A 98 -29.20 15.90 30.29
C GLY A 98 -29.85 17.05 31.05
N MET A 99 -31.03 17.47 30.60
CA MET A 99 -31.93 18.32 31.37
C MET A 99 -32.45 17.55 32.59
N PRO A 100 -32.43 18.11 33.81
CA PRO A 100 -33.25 17.62 34.90
C PRO A 100 -34.64 18.30 34.90
N PRO A 101 -35.70 17.60 35.35
CA PRO A 101 -37.05 18.15 35.46
C PRO A 101 -37.20 19.11 36.65
N PRO A 102 -38.16 20.06 36.62
CA PRO A 102 -38.39 20.99 37.72
C PRO A 102 -39.13 20.30 38.87
N VAL A 103 -38.53 20.34 40.06
CA VAL A 103 -39.18 19.95 41.32
C VAL A 103 -40.01 21.15 41.80
N GLN A 104 -41.32 20.98 41.88
CA GLN A 104 -42.22 21.90 42.60
C GLN A 104 -41.97 21.76 44.10
N ALA A 105 -41.58 22.85 44.76
CA ALA A 105 -41.59 22.97 46.22
C ALA A 105 -42.85 23.75 46.67
N PRO A 106 -43.47 23.39 47.81
CA PRO A 106 -44.70 24.02 48.29
C PRO A 106 -44.42 25.35 49.01
N GLU A 107 -45.35 26.30 48.84
CA GLU A 107 -45.50 27.51 49.64
C GLU A 107 -45.55 27.21 51.14
N GLY A 108 -44.78 27.97 51.92
CA GLY A 108 -44.80 27.88 53.38
C GLY A 108 -43.98 28.97 54.06
N MET A 109 -44.68 30.07 54.39
CA MET A 109 -44.47 30.94 55.57
C MET A 109 -43.13 31.68 55.74
N ALA A 110 -43.21 33.01 55.61
CA ALA A 110 -42.32 33.96 56.27
C ALA A 110 -42.48 33.88 57.81
N PRO A 111 -41.41 34.22 58.57
CA PRO A 111 -41.47 35.49 59.28
C PRO A 111 -40.14 36.28 59.32
N GLU A 112 -40.30 37.58 59.09
CA GLU A 112 -39.80 38.71 59.89
C GLU A 112 -38.39 38.66 60.53
N GLY A 113 -37.52 39.56 60.04
CA GLY A 113 -36.73 40.45 60.90
C GLY A 113 -35.37 39.96 61.36
N MET A 114 -34.33 40.13 60.54
CA MET A 114 -32.96 40.36 61.01
C MET A 114 -32.24 41.42 60.17
N PRO A 115 -31.46 42.32 60.78
CA PRO A 115 -30.69 43.32 60.07
C PRO A 115 -29.58 42.65 59.26
N ALA A 116 -29.49 43.04 57.99
CA ALA A 116 -28.38 42.68 57.12
C ALA A 116 -27.11 43.40 57.59
N GLU A 117 -26.21 42.67 58.24
CA GLU A 117 -24.78 42.97 58.15
C GLU A 117 -24.30 42.37 56.82
N GLU A 118 -23.95 43.23 55.86
CA GLU A 118 -23.13 42.82 54.73
C GLU A 118 -21.70 42.54 55.22
N PRO A 119 -21.19 41.30 55.10
CA PRO A 119 -19.75 41.09 55.12
C PRO A 119 -19.24 41.50 53.74
N SER A 120 -18.93 42.79 53.61
CA SER A 120 -18.13 43.33 52.50
C SER A 120 -16.65 43.04 52.78
N MET A 121 -16.23 41.78 52.69
CA MET A 121 -14.83 41.36 52.74
C MET A 121 -14.77 39.87 52.39
N ASP A 122 -14.22 39.52 51.21
CA ASP A 122 -13.57 38.22 50.88
C ASP A 122 -13.44 37.92 49.36
N PHE A 123 -13.74 38.87 48.46
CA PHE A 123 -13.47 38.65 47.02
C PHE A 123 -11.98 38.75 46.64
N ASP A 124 -11.18 39.54 47.37
CA ASP A 124 -9.75 39.72 47.06
C ASP A 124 -8.93 38.46 47.39
N VAL A 125 -9.19 37.85 48.56
CA VAL A 125 -8.50 36.62 49.02
C VAL A 125 -8.80 35.42 48.12
N ASN A 126 -9.96 35.40 47.47
CA ASN A 126 -10.30 34.35 46.50
C ASN A 126 -9.61 34.56 45.15
N LYS A 127 -9.32 35.81 44.75
CA LYS A 127 -8.60 36.11 43.50
C LYS A 127 -7.14 35.72 43.60
N GLU A 128 -6.48 36.03 44.72
CA GLU A 128 -5.08 35.64 44.97
C GLU A 128 -4.92 34.10 44.96
N LYS A 129 -5.83 33.36 45.60
CA LYS A 129 -5.82 31.88 45.55
C LYS A 129 -6.11 31.31 44.16
N ILE A 130 -6.98 31.96 43.39
CA ILE A 130 -7.26 31.56 42.01
C ILE A 130 -6.03 31.85 41.12
N GLU A 131 -5.32 32.95 41.35
CA GLU A 131 -4.07 33.30 40.66
C GLU A 131 -2.95 32.30 40.99
N GLU A 132 -2.73 31.98 42.27
CA GLU A 132 -1.76 30.96 42.68
C GLU A 132 -2.08 29.58 42.08
N MET A 133 -3.36 29.18 42.09
CA MET A 133 -3.80 27.92 41.49
C MET A 133 -3.64 27.95 39.96
N ALA A 134 -3.90 29.08 39.31
CA ALA A 134 -3.70 29.25 37.88
C ALA A 134 -2.22 29.21 37.49
N GLU A 135 -1.34 29.86 38.24
CA GLU A 135 0.12 29.83 38.03
C GLU A 135 0.66 28.40 38.18
N ALA A 136 0.27 27.70 39.24
CA ALA A 136 0.66 26.30 39.44
C ALA A 136 0.19 25.39 38.31
N ILE A 137 -1.04 25.57 37.81
CA ILE A 137 -1.56 24.80 36.66
C ILE A 137 -0.82 25.15 35.37
N ILE A 138 -0.49 26.43 35.16
CA ILE A 138 0.25 26.88 33.96
C ILE A 138 1.66 26.28 33.97
N ASP A 139 2.36 26.32 35.10
CA ASP A 139 3.71 25.77 35.23
C ASP A 139 3.71 24.25 35.01
N GLU A 140 2.78 23.52 35.62
CA GLU A 140 2.65 22.07 35.41
C GLU A 140 2.42 21.73 33.92
N LYS A 141 1.52 22.47 33.25
CA LYS A 141 1.22 22.26 31.83
C LYS A 141 2.38 22.69 30.94
N TRP A 142 3.12 23.72 31.32
CA TRP A 142 4.31 24.16 30.60
C TRP A 142 5.42 23.11 30.68
N GLU A 143 5.68 22.54 31.87
CA GLU A 143 6.64 21.45 32.03
C GLU A 143 6.25 20.19 31.22
N GLU A 144 4.97 19.83 31.23
CA GLU A 144 4.44 18.71 30.43
C GLU A 144 4.61 18.95 28.92
N LEU A 145 4.38 20.18 28.46
CA LEU A 145 4.57 20.59 27.07
C LEU A 145 6.05 20.53 26.67
N VAL A 146 6.96 21.09 27.47
CA VAL A 146 8.41 21.06 27.22
C VAL A 146 8.90 19.62 27.16
N LYS A 147 8.44 18.76 28.06
CA LYS A 147 8.77 17.33 28.04
C LYS A 147 8.28 16.64 26.75
N SER A 148 7.10 17.00 26.27
CA SER A 148 6.55 16.46 25.02
C SER A 148 7.32 16.93 23.80
N ILE A 149 7.74 18.20 23.76
CA ILE A 149 8.60 18.75 22.71
C ILE A 149 9.94 18.02 22.68
N ASN A 150 10.56 17.78 23.83
CA ASN A 150 11.83 17.04 23.90
C ASN A 150 11.69 15.62 23.33
N LYS A 151 10.60 14.91 23.64
CA LYS A 151 10.31 13.60 23.03
C LYS A 151 10.15 13.66 21.51
N ILE A 152 9.53 14.72 20.99
CA ILE A 152 9.38 14.94 19.54
C ILE A 152 10.75 15.19 18.90
N ILE A 153 11.64 15.95 19.56
CA ILE A 153 13.00 16.18 19.07
C ILE A 153 13.77 14.87 19.01
N GLU A 154 13.77 14.08 20.08
CA GLU A 154 14.43 12.75 20.11
C GLU A 154 13.88 11.82 19.01
N TRP A 155 12.56 11.82 18.83
CA TRP A 155 11.92 11.04 17.77
C TRP A 155 12.32 11.52 16.37
N LYS A 156 12.38 12.84 16.15
CA LYS A 156 12.84 13.45 14.89
C LYS A 156 14.28 13.05 14.59
N GLU A 157 15.18 13.14 15.56
CA GLU A 157 16.59 12.74 15.40
C GLU A 157 16.71 11.25 15.06
N LYS A 158 15.94 10.38 15.73
CA LYS A 158 15.90 8.95 15.42
C LYS A 158 15.35 8.66 14.02
N MET A 159 14.33 9.39 13.59
CA MET A 159 13.77 9.28 12.25
C MET A 159 14.77 9.75 11.18
N GLU A 160 15.43 10.88 11.38
CA GLU A 160 16.48 11.38 10.47
C GLU A 160 17.61 10.37 10.31
N ALA A 161 18.08 9.79 11.42
CA ALA A 161 19.08 8.72 11.38
C ALA A 161 18.59 7.48 10.62
N THR A 162 17.32 7.11 10.80
CA THR A 162 16.71 5.96 10.10
C THR A 162 16.57 6.24 8.60
N ILE A 163 16.16 7.45 8.22
CA ILE A 163 16.06 7.89 6.82
C ILE A 163 17.43 7.81 6.15
N HIS A 164 18.47 8.35 6.79
CA HIS A 164 19.83 8.28 6.24
C HIS A 164 20.33 6.84 6.09
N LYS A 165 19.99 5.96 7.03
CA LYS A 165 20.32 4.53 6.92
C LYS A 165 19.60 3.89 5.72
N ILE A 166 18.32 4.18 5.53
CA ILE A 166 17.54 3.66 4.39
C ILE A 166 18.10 4.19 3.06
N GLU A 167 18.46 5.47 3.00
CA GLU A 167 19.09 6.06 1.80
C GLU A 167 20.41 5.37 1.44
N GLN A 168 21.23 5.04 2.43
CA GLN A 168 22.46 4.28 2.23
C GLN A 168 22.18 2.85 1.76
N GLU A 169 21.27 2.14 2.42
CA GLU A 169 20.90 0.77 2.04
C GLU A 169 20.34 0.72 0.60
N ILE A 170 19.51 1.70 0.19
CA ILE A 170 19.00 1.82 -1.19
C ILE A 170 20.14 2.04 -2.18
N LYS A 171 21.12 2.88 -1.84
CA LYS A 171 22.29 3.12 -2.68
C LYS A 171 23.13 1.85 -2.84
N ASP A 172 23.40 1.15 -1.75
CA ASP A 172 24.16 -0.09 -1.77
C ASP A 172 23.42 -1.19 -2.55
N ILE A 173 22.09 -1.30 -2.41
CA ILE A 173 21.26 -2.21 -3.22
C ILE A 173 21.38 -1.89 -4.70
N LYS A 174 21.34 -0.60 -5.08
CA LYS A 174 21.48 -0.16 -6.46
C LYS A 174 22.86 -0.52 -7.02
N ASP A 175 23.92 -0.31 -6.25
CA ASP A 175 25.28 -0.62 -6.67
C ASP A 175 25.49 -2.14 -6.81
N ASN A 176 24.99 -2.94 -5.88
CA ASN A 176 25.00 -4.40 -5.97
C ASN A 176 24.18 -4.92 -7.17
N PHE A 177 23.02 -4.32 -7.43
CA PHE A 177 22.20 -4.66 -8.59
C PHE A 177 22.94 -4.40 -9.90
N ASN A 178 23.59 -3.25 -10.03
CA ASN A 178 24.39 -2.93 -11.21
C ASN A 178 25.54 -3.92 -11.41
N GLN A 179 26.26 -4.28 -10.33
CA GLN A 179 27.33 -5.27 -10.40
C GLN A 179 26.83 -6.66 -10.82
N ILE A 180 25.68 -7.09 -10.30
CA ILE A 180 25.05 -8.37 -10.69
C ILE A 180 24.63 -8.31 -12.16
N HIS A 181 24.02 -7.22 -12.59
CA HIS A 181 23.59 -7.03 -13.97
C HIS A 181 24.78 -7.08 -14.93
N ASP A 182 25.88 -6.39 -14.62
CA ASP A 182 27.10 -6.39 -15.43
C ASP A 182 27.77 -7.78 -15.46
N SER A 183 27.82 -8.46 -14.31
CA SER A 183 28.32 -9.84 -14.19
C SER A 183 27.47 -10.82 -15.00
N LEU A 184 26.13 -10.66 -14.97
CA LEU A 184 25.21 -11.50 -15.74
C LEU A 184 25.38 -11.28 -17.24
N ILE A 185 25.48 -10.03 -17.70
CA ILE A 185 25.77 -9.72 -19.11
C ILE A 185 27.12 -10.33 -19.52
N GLY A 186 28.15 -10.21 -18.68
CA GLY A 186 29.44 -10.83 -18.90
C GLY A 186 29.34 -12.35 -19.09
N LYS A 187 28.61 -13.03 -18.20
CA LYS A 187 28.37 -14.48 -18.30
C LYS A 187 27.56 -14.87 -19.53
N ILE A 188 26.57 -14.06 -19.93
CA ILE A 188 25.79 -14.29 -21.16
C ILE A 188 26.69 -14.17 -22.39
N HIS A 189 27.57 -13.17 -22.45
CA HIS A 189 28.54 -13.04 -23.55
C HIS A 189 29.54 -14.21 -23.58
N GLU A 190 30.01 -14.67 -22.42
CA GLU A 190 30.87 -15.85 -22.34
C GLU A 190 30.13 -17.11 -22.82
N TYR A 191 28.87 -17.26 -22.44
CA TYR A 191 28.01 -18.36 -22.87
C TYR A 191 27.75 -18.35 -24.38
N ASP A 192 27.46 -17.19 -24.96
CA ASP A 192 27.30 -17.00 -26.41
C ASP A 192 28.57 -17.41 -27.17
N LYS A 193 29.74 -16.94 -26.69
CA LYS A 193 31.04 -17.33 -27.25
C LYS A 193 31.27 -18.84 -27.15
N ASN A 194 30.95 -19.46 -26.02
CA ASN A 194 31.09 -20.90 -25.84
C ASN A 194 30.16 -21.67 -26.78
N ILE A 195 28.93 -21.22 -26.99
CA ILE A 195 28.00 -21.81 -27.96
C ILE A 195 28.53 -21.69 -29.39
N LEU A 196 29.10 -20.54 -29.77
CA LEU A 196 29.70 -20.36 -31.10
C LEU A 196 30.90 -21.29 -31.33
N ASN A 197 31.74 -21.47 -30.31
CA ASN A 197 32.85 -22.42 -30.34
C ASN A 197 32.35 -23.86 -30.49
N VAL A 198 31.38 -24.27 -29.67
CA VAL A 198 30.74 -25.60 -29.78
C VAL A 198 30.12 -25.79 -31.16
N GLY A 199 29.45 -24.78 -31.73
CA GLY A 199 28.92 -24.84 -33.09
C GLY A 199 30.00 -25.05 -34.16
N THR A 200 31.20 -24.50 -33.93
CA THR A 200 32.36 -24.70 -34.82
C THR A 200 32.92 -26.11 -34.68
N GLU A 201 33.05 -26.62 -33.46
CA GLU A 201 33.49 -27.99 -33.18
C GLU A 201 32.51 -29.03 -33.75
N ILE A 202 31.20 -28.81 -33.58
CA ILE A 202 30.15 -29.67 -34.14
C ILE A 202 30.27 -29.71 -35.67
N LYS A 203 30.47 -28.57 -36.34
CA LYS A 203 30.69 -28.54 -37.81
C LYS A 203 31.97 -29.26 -38.22
N ALA A 204 33.03 -29.17 -37.43
CA ALA A 204 34.26 -29.91 -37.71
C ALA A 204 34.03 -31.42 -37.57
N MET A 205 33.32 -31.83 -36.52
CA MET A 205 32.94 -33.22 -36.28
C MET A 205 32.02 -33.75 -37.38
N GLU A 206 31.05 -32.96 -37.84
CA GLU A 206 30.19 -33.27 -38.99
C GLU A 206 31.02 -33.57 -40.24
N LYS A 207 32.00 -32.71 -40.58
CA LYS A 207 32.92 -32.95 -41.71
C LYS A 207 33.78 -34.21 -41.53
N VAL A 208 34.16 -34.54 -40.31
CA VAL A 208 34.88 -35.79 -40.03
C VAL A 208 33.96 -36.98 -40.27
N PHE A 209 32.71 -36.93 -39.78
CA PHE A 209 31.71 -37.97 -40.05
C PHE A 209 31.45 -38.14 -41.55
N GLU A 210 31.30 -37.05 -42.31
CA GLU A 210 31.14 -37.10 -43.77
C GLU A 210 32.29 -37.83 -44.46
N LYS A 211 33.53 -37.67 -43.99
CA LYS A 211 34.70 -38.38 -44.53
C LYS A 211 34.80 -39.83 -44.09
N VAL A 212 34.35 -40.14 -42.88
CA VAL A 212 34.48 -41.48 -42.29
C VAL A 212 33.35 -42.41 -42.73
N LEU A 213 32.14 -41.91 -42.96
CA LEU A 213 30.98 -42.70 -43.39
C LEU A 213 31.23 -43.51 -44.68
N PRO A 214 31.82 -42.93 -45.76
CA PRO A 214 32.18 -43.69 -46.96
C PRO A 214 33.19 -44.79 -46.67
N SER A 215 34.26 -44.49 -45.92
CA SER A 215 35.29 -45.48 -45.58
C SER A 215 34.73 -46.64 -44.74
N PHE A 216 33.84 -46.36 -43.79
CA PHE A 216 33.14 -47.41 -43.03
C PHE A 216 32.25 -48.27 -43.94
N THR A 217 31.51 -47.63 -44.85
CA THR A 217 30.64 -48.34 -45.81
C THR A 217 31.46 -49.24 -46.74
N GLU A 218 32.59 -48.75 -47.24
CA GLU A 218 33.52 -49.48 -48.10
C GLU A 218 34.14 -50.67 -47.34
N ASN A 219 34.67 -50.45 -46.14
CA ASN A 219 35.25 -51.50 -45.29
C ASN A 219 34.23 -52.59 -44.93
N VAL A 220 32.99 -52.22 -44.57
CA VAL A 220 31.92 -53.20 -44.29
C VAL A 220 31.54 -53.98 -45.55
N SER A 221 31.53 -53.33 -46.71
CA SER A 221 31.25 -53.98 -48.00
C SER A 221 32.37 -54.97 -48.40
N GLU A 222 33.64 -54.62 -48.17
CA GLU A 222 34.79 -55.49 -48.40
C GLU A 222 34.80 -56.68 -47.45
N LEU A 223 34.51 -56.45 -46.16
CA LEU A 223 34.39 -57.51 -45.16
C LEU A 223 33.27 -58.49 -45.53
N ASN A 224 32.11 -57.99 -45.96
CA ASN A 224 31.03 -58.83 -46.46
C ASN A 224 31.47 -59.66 -47.67
N ARG A 225 32.22 -59.06 -48.62
CA ARG A 225 32.82 -59.78 -49.76
C ARG A 225 33.80 -60.86 -49.33
N MET A 226 34.72 -60.58 -48.39
CA MET A 226 35.67 -61.55 -47.85
C MET A 226 34.96 -62.72 -47.14
N VAL A 227 33.94 -62.43 -46.34
CA VAL A 227 33.14 -63.46 -45.66
C VAL A 227 32.37 -64.31 -46.68
N LYS A 228 31.78 -63.69 -47.71
CA LYS A 228 31.10 -64.41 -48.80
C LYS A 228 32.07 -65.30 -49.56
N GLY A 229 33.26 -64.78 -49.92
CA GLY A 229 34.32 -65.51 -50.60
C GLY A 229 34.78 -66.74 -49.79
N LYS A 230 34.99 -66.59 -48.49
CA LYS A 230 35.36 -67.71 -47.59
C LYS A 230 34.25 -68.74 -47.39
N ARG A 231 32.96 -68.36 -47.46
CA ARG A 231 31.85 -69.33 -47.41
C ARG A 231 31.71 -70.15 -48.68
N SER A 232 32.02 -69.58 -49.86
CA SER A 232 31.96 -70.31 -51.14
C SER A 232 33.01 -71.40 -51.27
N THR A 233 34.11 -71.32 -50.52
CA THR A 233 35.24 -72.25 -50.56
C THR A 233 35.16 -73.39 -49.55
N VAL A 234 34.10 -73.48 -48.75
CA VAL A 234 33.85 -74.66 -47.91
C VAL A 234 33.12 -75.71 -48.76
N PRO A 235 33.77 -76.82 -49.16
CA PRO A 235 33.10 -77.87 -49.92
C PRO A 235 31.98 -78.48 -49.06
N LYS A 236 30.79 -78.61 -49.64
CA LYS A 236 29.71 -79.42 -49.07
C LYS A 236 30.23 -80.85 -48.91
N LYS A 237 30.41 -81.27 -47.66
CA LYS A 237 30.46 -82.69 -47.29
C LYS A 237 29.05 -83.25 -47.24
#